data_AF-A0A971H6G4-F1
#
_entry.id   AF-A0A971H6G4-F1
#
_cell.length_a   1.000
_cell.length_b   1.000
_cell.length_c   1.000
_cell.angle_alpha   90.00
_cell.angle_beta   90.00
_cell.angle_gamma   90.00
#
_symmetry.space_group_name_H-M   'P 1'
#
loop_
_entity.id
_entity.type
_entity.pdbx_description
1 polymer ?
#
loop_
_entity_poly.entity_id
_entity_poly.type
_entity_poly.pdbx_seq_one_letter_code
_entity_poly.pdbx_strand_id
1 'polypeptide(L)' 'MHITASVFINDDESGLHHDYEKCLERLAPEKPYSQYEYNGYEDNADAHLKRTIMGREVVIAITIGKLDFGPWEQIFYG' A
#
# COMPACT_ATOMS: atom_id res chain seq x y z
N MET A 1 1.19 13.45 5.84
CA MET A 1 0.95 13.06 4.43
C MET A 1 2.23 12.38 3.96
N HIS A 2 2.17 11.07 3.68
CA HIS A 2 3.34 10.26 3.34
C HIS A 2 3.37 9.94 1.84
N ILE A 3 4.57 9.93 1.27
CA ILE A 3 4.82 9.64 -0.15
C ILE A 3 5.43 8.25 -0.36
N THR A 4 5.61 7.50 0.73
CA THR A 4 6.18 6.15 0.81
C THR A 4 5.27 5.16 1.55
N ALA A 5 4.00 5.54 1.79
CA ALA A 5 3.00 4.74 2.47
C ALA A 5 1.62 4.97 1.84
N SER A 6 0.75 3.99 1.98
CA SER A 6 -0.53 3.85 1.28
C SER A 6 -1.70 3.73 2.26
N VAL A 7 -2.90 3.99 1.75
CA VAL A 7 -4.15 3.70 2.44
C VAL A 7 -5.00 2.85 1.50
N PHE A 8 -5.48 1.70 1.96
CA PHE A 8 -6.24 0.75 1.15
C PHE A 8 -7.32 0.04 1.98
N ILE A 9 -8.28 -0.59 1.29
CA ILE A 9 -9.37 -1.34 1.93
C ILE A 9 -9.22 -2.83 1.58
N ASN A 10 -9.23 -3.71 2.59
CA ASN A 10 -9.29 -5.15 2.38
C ASN A 10 -9.70 -5.96 3.62
N ASP A 11 -9.52 -7.29 3.57
CA ASP A 11 -9.65 -8.22 4.69
C ASP A 11 -8.44 -8.18 5.64
N ASP A 12 -8.69 -8.27 6.95
CA ASP A 12 -7.67 -8.31 8.02
C ASP A 12 -7.21 -9.75 8.26
N GLU A 13 -6.58 -10.30 7.23
CA GLU A 13 -6.04 -11.65 7.24
C GLU A 13 -4.52 -11.61 7.06
N SER A 14 -3.80 -12.20 8.01
CA SER A 14 -2.35 -12.17 8.07
C SER A 14 -1.63 -12.74 6.83
N GLY A 15 -2.17 -13.80 6.24
CA GLY A 15 -1.68 -14.40 5.01
C GLY A 15 -1.87 -13.47 3.81
N LEU A 16 -3.02 -12.81 3.71
CA LEU A 16 -3.28 -11.81 2.67
C LEU A 16 -2.31 -10.61 2.78
N HIS A 17 -2.05 -10.12 3.99
CA HIS A 17 -1.05 -9.07 4.21
C HIS A 17 0.36 -9.50 3.77
N HIS A 18 0.72 -10.76 4.01
CA HIS A 18 1.97 -11.33 3.51
C HIS A 18 2.00 -11.48 1.99
N ASP A 19 0.87 -11.80 1.38
CA ASP A 19 0.74 -11.88 -0.07
C ASP A 19 0.84 -10.50 -0.73
N TYR A 20 0.32 -9.44 -0.09
CA TYR A 20 0.56 -8.05 -0.51
C TYR A 20 2.04 -7.72 -0.53
N GLU A 21 2.76 -8.00 0.55
CA GLU A 21 4.21 -7.76 0.65
C GLU A 21 4.95 -8.48 -0.49
N LYS A 22 4.69 -9.77 -0.69
CA LYS A 22 5.30 -10.54 -1.79
C LYS A 22 4.94 -10.00 -3.17
N CYS A 23 3.70 -9.56 -3.38
CA CYS A 23 3.25 -9.01 -4.65
C CYS A 23 3.98 -7.70 -4.94
N LEU A 24 4.03 -6.80 -3.96
CA LEU A 24 4.69 -5.50 -4.06
C LEU A 24 6.20 -5.64 -4.25
N GLU A 25 6.85 -6.55 -3.53
CA GLU A 25 8.28 -6.88 -3.74
C GLU A 25 8.56 -7.43 -5.14
N ARG A 26 7.59 -8.05 -5.81
CA ARG A 26 7.76 -8.49 -7.21
C ARG A 26 7.56 -7.35 -8.21
N LEU A 27 6.69 -6.39 -7.90
CA LEU A 27 6.36 -5.28 -8.80
C LEU A 27 7.37 -4.12 -8.69
N ALA A 28 7.79 -3.81 -7.48
CA ALA A 28 8.77 -2.79 -7.15
C ALA A 28 9.68 -3.33 -6.03
N PRO A 29 10.67 -4.18 -6.36
CA PRO A 29 11.54 -4.80 -5.36
C PRO A 29 12.33 -3.75 -4.58
N GLU A 30 12.52 -3.95 -3.28
CA GLU A 30 13.42 -3.08 -2.50
C GLU A 30 14.86 -3.16 -3.03
N LYS A 31 15.33 -4.38 -3.34
CA LYS A 31 16.73 -4.66 -3.71
C LYS A 31 16.87 -5.25 -5.11
N PRO A 32 18.02 -5.03 -5.77
CA PRO A 32 19.17 -4.24 -5.32
C PRO A 32 18.93 -2.72 -5.45
N TYR A 33 19.35 -1.92 -4.47
CA TYR A 33 19.11 -0.46 -4.48
C TYR A 33 19.67 0.25 -5.72
N SER A 34 20.75 -0.28 -6.30
CA SER A 34 21.37 0.25 -7.51
C SER A 34 20.47 0.22 -8.75
N GLN A 35 19.31 -0.45 -8.69
CA GLN A 35 18.34 -0.47 -9.78
C GLN A 35 17.56 0.85 -9.94
N TYR A 36 17.54 1.69 -8.89
CA TYR A 36 16.79 2.94 -8.90
C TYR A 36 17.73 4.15 -8.85
N GLU A 37 17.58 5.06 -9.82
CA GLU A 37 18.36 6.30 -9.86
C GLU A 37 18.08 7.19 -8.64
N TYR A 38 16.84 7.21 -8.15
CA TYR A 38 16.46 7.95 -6.95
C TYR A 38 17.25 7.51 -5.71
N ASN A 39 17.71 6.25 -5.68
CA ASN A 39 18.51 5.75 -4.58
C ASN A 39 19.96 6.30 -4.57
N GLY A 40 20.33 7.17 -5.52
CA GLY A 40 21.51 8.02 -5.41
C GLY A 40 21.32 9.21 -4.45
N TYR A 41 20.07 9.54 -4.11
CA TYR A 41 19.71 10.62 -3.19
C TYR A 41 19.19 10.09 -1.84
N GLU A 42 18.28 9.11 -1.87
CA GLU A 42 17.75 8.39 -0.69
C GLU A 42 17.90 6.87 -0.87
N ASP A 43 17.16 6.03 -0.15
CA ASP A 43 17.25 4.55 -0.24
C ASP A 43 15.89 3.84 -0.36
N ASN A 44 14.81 4.59 -0.57
CA ASN A 44 13.42 4.14 -0.47
C ASN A 44 12.62 4.28 -1.78
N ALA A 45 13.30 4.31 -2.94
CA ALA A 45 12.63 4.45 -4.24
C ALA A 45 11.51 3.43 -4.46
N ASP A 46 11.70 2.20 -3.99
CA ASP A 46 10.70 1.13 -4.05
C ASP A 46 9.42 1.53 -3.28
N ALA A 47 9.55 2.13 -2.10
CA ALA A 47 8.41 2.55 -1.30
C ALA A 47 7.59 3.64 -1.99
N HIS A 48 8.26 4.58 -2.69
CA HIS A 48 7.57 5.57 -3.53
C HIS A 48 6.77 4.91 -4.67
N LEU A 49 7.34 3.88 -5.31
CA LEU A 49 6.70 3.13 -6.39
C LEU A 49 5.52 2.30 -5.87
N LYS A 50 5.72 1.50 -4.82
CA LYS A 50 4.68 0.69 -4.16
C LYS A 50 3.51 1.57 -3.71
N ARG A 51 3.82 2.73 -3.10
CA ARG A 51 2.81 3.72 -2.70
C ARG A 51 1.99 4.22 -3.88
N THR A 52 2.63 4.42 -5.04
CA THR A 52 1.93 4.88 -6.24
C THR A 52 1.00 3.80 -6.81
N ILE A 53 1.39 2.53 -6.70
CA ILE A 53 0.58 1.38 -7.13
C ILE A 53 -0.64 1.19 -6.21
N MET A 54 -0.43 1.22 -4.90
CA MET A 54 -1.47 0.95 -3.89
C MET A 54 -2.43 2.13 -3.69
N GLY A 55 -1.95 3.35 -3.90
CA GLY A 55 -2.75 4.56 -3.74
C GLY A 55 -2.61 5.21 -2.36
N ARG A 56 -2.94 6.50 -2.32
CA ARG A 56 -2.73 7.37 -1.15
C ARG A 56 -3.98 7.62 -0.31
N GLU A 57 -5.13 7.17 -0.79
CA GLU A 57 -6.45 7.52 -0.29
C GLU A 57 -7.47 6.46 -0.69
N VAL A 58 -8.54 6.36 0.11
CA VAL A 58 -9.70 5.51 -0.15
C VAL A 58 -10.95 6.35 -0.05
N VAL A 59 -11.99 5.93 -0.76
CA VAL A 59 -13.31 6.56 -0.73
C VAL A 59 -14.32 5.50 -0.29
N ILE A 60 -15.13 5.83 0.71
CA ILE A 60 -16.13 4.93 1.28
C ILE A 60 -17.47 5.67 1.35
N ALA A 61 -18.54 4.98 0.96
CA ALA A 61 -19.89 5.51 1.08
C ALA A 61 -20.34 5.56 2.55
N ILE A 62 -21.29 6.45 2.85
CA ILE A 62 -21.94 6.50 4.15
C ILE A 62 -23.40 6.12 3.97
N THR A 63 -23.82 5.01 4.59
CA THR A 63 -25.19 4.53 4.57
C THR A 63 -25.75 4.58 5.98
N ILE A 64 -26.81 5.38 6.18
CA ILE A 64 -27.49 5.56 7.49
C ILE A 64 -26.49 6.00 8.58
N GLY A 65 -25.60 6.93 8.24
CA GLY A 65 -24.63 7.51 9.19
C GLY A 65 -23.49 6.59 9.59
N LYS A 66 -23.29 5.45 8.91
CA LYS A 66 -22.17 4.53 9.12
C LYS A 66 -21.35 4.36 7.85
N LEU A 67 -20.05 4.06 8.00
CA LEU A 67 -19.22 3.62 6.88
C LEU A 67 -19.82 2.34 6.29
N ASP A 68 -20.04 2.36 4.98
CA ASP A 68 -20.70 1.28 4.25
C ASP A 68 -19.69 0.26 3.76
N PHE A 69 -19.24 -0.59 4.69
CA PHE A 69 -18.28 -1.66 4.43
C PHE A 69 -18.96 -2.98 4.07
N GLY A 70 -18.32 -3.74 3.20
CA GLY A 70 -18.52 -5.17 3.09
C GLY A 70 -18.16 -5.91 4.39
N PRO A 71 -18.58 -7.18 4.54
CA PRO A 71 -18.44 -7.93 5.79
C PRO A 71 -16.99 -8.12 6.27
N TRP A 72 -16.01 -8.00 5.37
CA TRP A 72 -14.60 -8.20 5.63
C TRP A 72 -13.77 -6.94 5.39
N GLU A 73 -14.39 -5.81 5.01
CA GLU A 73 -13.62 -4.62 4.64
C GLU A 73 -13.16 -3.84 5.87
N GLN A 74 -11.87 -3.56 5.93
CA GLN A 74 -11.22 -2.66 6.87
C GLN A 74 -10.31 -1.68 6.14
N ILE A 75 -10.03 -0.52 6.75
CA ILE A 75 -9.06 0.45 6.23
C ILE A 75 -7.69 0.17 6.85
N PHE A 76 -6.68 0.03 6.01
CA PHE A 76 -5.30 -0.15 6.43
C PHE A 76 -4.42 1.03 6.07
N TYR A 77 -3.37 1.19 6.86
CA TYR A 77 -2.22 2.04 6.56
C TYR A 77 -1.02 1.11 6.36
N GLY A 78 -0.43 1.13 5.17
CA GLY A 78 0.68 0.25 4.78
C GLY A 78 1.88 1.02 4.27
#